data_AF-A0A0M3IX01-F1
#
_entry.id   AF-A0A0M3IX01-F1
#
_cell.length_a   1.000
_cell.length_b   1.000
_cell.length_c   1.000
_cell.angle_alpha   90.00
_cell.angle_beta   90.00
_cell.angle_gamma   90.00
#
_symmetry.space_group_name_H-M   'P 1'
#
loop_
_entity.id
_entity.type
_entity.pdbx_description
1 polymer ?
#
loop_
_entity_poly.entity_id
_entity_poly.type
_entity_poly.pdbx_seq_one_letter_code
_entity_poly.pdbx_strand_id
1 'polypeptide(L)'
;MIVGWRGGERELASCKRVVFRSDLRECNKRNVMLVAGGGSGHEPFAAGFVGKGLLSAAVCGNIFASPPTSHITAALEDLKSKHGVVVFVINYTGDRLNFGLAIERFNTHRTAMMLHWKAVKKERELDDEGLPARCSL
;
A
#
# COMPACT_ATOMS: atom_id res chain seq x y z
N MET A 1 9.57 -18.13 -0.97
CA MET A 1 8.41 -17.22 -1.09
C MET A 1 7.37 -17.93 -1.94
N ILE A 2 6.31 -18.45 -1.33
CA ILE A 2 5.26 -19.16 -2.07
C ILE A 2 4.30 -18.11 -2.63
N VAL A 3 4.39 -17.87 -3.94
CA VAL A 3 3.33 -17.22 -4.70
C VAL A 3 2.13 -18.15 -4.70
N GLY A 4 0.97 -17.68 -4.22
CA GLY A 4 -0.27 -18.45 -4.29
C GLY A 4 -0.69 -18.64 -5.75
N TRP A 5 -0.40 -19.80 -6.31
CA TRP A 5 -0.79 -20.21 -7.66
C TRP A 5 -2.26 -20.64 -7.66
N ARG A 6 -3.11 -19.99 -8.47
CA ARG A 6 -4.44 -20.50 -8.83
C ARG A 6 -4.36 -21.11 -10.22
N GLY A 7 -4.53 -22.42 -10.31
CA GLY A 7 -4.78 -23.12 -11.56
C GLY A 7 -6.12 -22.69 -12.18
N GLY A 8 -6.10 -22.49 -13.49
CA GLY A 8 -7.24 -22.09 -14.32
C GLY A 8 -6.79 -21.02 -15.33
N GLU A 9 -6.68 -21.41 -16.59
CA GLU A 9 -6.32 -20.57 -17.74
C GLU A 9 -7.01 -19.20 -17.68
N ARG A 10 -6.27 -18.21 -17.21
CA ARG A 10 -6.42 -16.83 -17.65
C ARG A 10 -5.08 -16.45 -18.23
N GLU A 11 -5.12 -16.03 -19.48
CA GLU A 11 -4.11 -15.25 -20.18
C GLU A 11 -3.14 -14.55 -19.22
N LEU A 12 -1.83 -14.76 -19.40
CA LEU A 12 -0.72 -14.10 -18.69
C LEU A 12 -0.66 -12.59 -18.99
N ALA A 13 -1.80 -11.90 -18.94
CA ALA A 13 -1.92 -10.48 -19.16
C ALA A 13 -1.68 -9.74 -17.84
N SER A 14 -0.41 -9.34 -17.62
CA SER A 14 0.11 -8.47 -16.55
C SER A 14 0.61 -9.19 -15.28
N CYS A 15 1.94 -9.23 -15.12
CA CYS A 15 2.65 -9.60 -13.89
C CYS A 15 2.33 -8.62 -12.74
N LYS A 16 1.17 -8.77 -12.10
CA LYS A 16 0.75 -7.95 -10.96
C LYS A 16 1.51 -8.39 -9.71
N ARG A 17 2.38 -7.52 -9.20
CA ARG A 17 3.10 -7.74 -7.93
C ARG A 17 2.26 -7.31 -6.75
N VAL A 18 1.40 -8.21 -6.28
CA VAL A 18 0.53 -8.00 -5.13
C VAL A 18 0.65 -9.19 -4.19
N VAL A 19 0.83 -8.91 -2.90
CA VAL A 19 0.84 -9.91 -1.83
C VAL A 19 -0.47 -9.82 -1.09
N PHE A 20 -1.21 -10.92 -0.99
CA PHE A 20 -2.46 -11.00 -0.24
C PHE A 20 -2.28 -11.90 0.97
N ARG A 21 -3.06 -11.66 2.02
CA ARG A 21 -3.17 -12.63 3.11
C ARG A 21 -3.86 -13.91 2.62
N SER A 22 -3.50 -15.05 3.20
CA SER A 22 -4.04 -16.36 2.82
C SER A 22 -5.55 -16.49 3.09
N ASP A 23 -6.04 -15.93 4.19
CA ASP A 23 -7.45 -15.94 4.63
C ASP A 23 -8.24 -14.70 4.16
N LEU A 24 -7.91 -14.19 2.97
CA LEU A 24 -8.52 -12.96 2.43
C LEU A 24 -10.05 -13.06 2.34
N ARG A 25 -10.58 -14.21 1.92
CA ARG A 25 -12.03 -14.41 1.71
C ARG A 25 -12.82 -14.35 3.00
N GLU A 26 -12.28 -14.89 4.08
CA GLU A 26 -12.87 -14.90 5.42
C GLU A 26 -12.83 -13.49 6.01
N CYS A 27 -11.67 -12.82 5.91
CA CYS A 27 -11.48 -11.45 6.39
C CYS A 27 -12.45 -10.46 5.70
N ASN A 28 -12.60 -10.57 4.38
CA ASN A 28 -13.43 -9.68 3.56
C ASN A 28 -14.92 -9.69 3.96
N LYS A 29 -15.44 -10.79 4.53
CA LYS A 29 -16.85 -10.90 4.94
C LYS A 29 -17.21 -9.98 6.12
N ARG A 30 -16.25 -9.67 7.00
CA ARG A 30 -16.51 -9.05 8.31
C ARG A 30 -15.73 -7.77 8.58
N ASN A 31 -14.67 -7.50 7.82
CA ASN A 31 -13.75 -6.40 8.10
C ASN A 31 -13.68 -5.41 6.94
N VAL A 32 -13.25 -4.18 7.25
CA VAL A 32 -12.73 -3.23 6.25
C VAL A 32 -11.39 -3.74 5.74
N MET A 33 -11.15 -3.68 4.44
CA MET A 33 -9.86 -4.12 3.88
C MET A 33 -8.81 -3.03 3.96
N LEU A 34 -7.62 -3.36 4.46
CA LEU A 34 -6.48 -2.44 4.52
C LEU A 34 -5.47 -2.81 3.44
N VAL A 35 -5.07 -1.86 2.63
CA VAL A 35 -4.02 -2.05 1.63
C VAL A 35 -2.99 -0.94 1.72
N ALA A 36 -1.72 -1.31 1.60
CA ALA A 36 -0.62 -0.36 1.46
C ALA A 36 0.26 -0.77 0.30
N GLY A 37 1.16 0.11 -0.11
CA GLY A 37 2.15 -0.24 -1.12
C GLY A 37 3.10 0.91 -1.41
N GLY A 38 4.01 0.65 -2.35
CA GLY A 38 5.03 1.59 -2.76
C GLY A 38 6.16 0.89 -3.52
N GLY A 39 7.25 1.61 -3.76
CA GLY A 39 8.46 1.02 -4.33
C GLY A 39 9.07 -0.06 -3.44
N SER A 40 9.62 -1.10 -4.06
CA SER A 40 10.46 -2.12 -3.38
C SER A 40 11.79 -1.52 -2.90
N GLY A 41 12.53 -2.25 -2.07
CA GLY A 41 13.78 -1.77 -1.44
C GLY A 41 13.60 -1.19 -0.03
N HIS A 42 12.39 -1.34 0.53
CA HIS A 42 12.05 -0.96 1.91
C HIS A 42 11.56 -2.15 2.73
N GLU A 43 11.94 -3.38 2.35
CA GLU A 43 11.58 -4.59 3.06
C GLU A 43 11.99 -4.48 4.56
N PRO A 44 11.08 -4.77 5.50
CA PRO A 44 9.87 -5.57 5.35
C PRO A 44 8.61 -4.83 4.85
N PHE A 45 8.63 -3.50 4.69
CA PHE A 45 7.46 -2.76 4.18
C PHE A 45 7.27 -2.97 2.66
N ALA A 46 6.05 -3.14 2.13
CA ALA A 46 4.77 -3.32 2.83
C ALA A 46 4.43 -4.80 3.08
N ALA A 47 5.02 -5.71 2.30
CA ALA A 47 4.62 -7.11 2.23
C ALA A 47 4.73 -7.87 3.56
N GLY A 48 5.71 -7.53 4.40
CA GLY A 48 5.90 -8.14 5.71
C GLY A 48 4.79 -7.80 6.72
N PHE A 49 3.95 -6.81 6.44
CA PHE A 49 2.81 -6.43 7.28
C PHE A 49 1.48 -7.02 6.80
N VAL A 50 1.49 -7.89 5.79
CA VAL A 50 0.29 -8.60 5.31
C VAL A 50 -0.04 -9.74 6.26
N GLY A 51 -1.19 -9.66 6.92
CA GLY A 51 -1.58 -10.65 7.93
C GLY A 51 -2.74 -10.23 8.83
N LYS A 52 -3.02 -11.08 9.83
CA LYS A 52 -4.10 -10.84 10.78
C LYS A 52 -3.80 -9.62 11.64
N GLY A 53 -4.75 -8.68 11.71
CA GLY A 53 -4.64 -7.46 12.51
C GLY A 53 -3.90 -6.31 11.83
N LEU A 54 -3.36 -6.50 10.61
CA LEU A 54 -2.65 -5.48 9.84
C LEU A 54 -3.19 -5.42 8.40
N LEU A 55 -2.33 -5.49 7.37
CA LEU A 55 -2.73 -5.31 5.97
C LEU A 55 -3.44 -6.56 5.42
N SER A 56 -4.50 -6.35 4.66
CA SER A 56 -5.15 -7.36 3.83
C SER A 56 -4.33 -7.67 2.58
N ALA A 57 -3.66 -6.67 2.01
CA ALA A 57 -2.73 -6.82 0.90
C ALA A 57 -1.64 -5.74 0.86
N ALA A 58 -0.58 -6.03 0.13
CA ALA A 58 0.49 -5.10 -0.20
C ALA A 58 0.72 -5.06 -1.72
N VAL A 59 0.82 -3.86 -2.30
CA VAL A 59 1.13 -3.65 -3.73
C VAL A 59 2.58 -3.23 -3.88
N CYS A 60 3.37 -3.98 -4.63
CA CYS A 60 4.81 -3.78 -4.76
C CYS A 60 5.19 -3.21 -6.14
N GLY A 61 5.85 -2.05 -6.13
CA GLY A 61 6.44 -1.42 -7.29
C GLY A 61 7.82 -1.97 -7.65
N ASN A 62 8.52 -1.30 -8.55
CA ASN A 62 9.94 -1.57 -8.80
C ASN A 62 10.77 -1.04 -7.62
N ILE A 63 12.06 -1.36 -7.59
CA ILE A 63 12.98 -0.81 -6.58
C ILE A 63 12.92 0.72 -6.65
N PHE A 64 12.56 1.36 -5.53
CA PHE A 64 12.39 2.81 -5.37
C PHE A 64 11.42 3.48 -6.36
N ALA A 65 10.50 2.73 -6.96
CA ALA A 65 9.53 3.26 -7.90
C ALA A 65 8.11 2.77 -7.58
N SER A 66 7.18 3.72 -7.48
CA SER A 66 5.76 3.49 -7.21
C SER A 66 5.17 2.40 -8.12
N PRO A 67 4.28 1.53 -7.61
CA PRO A 67 3.64 0.51 -8.42
C PRO A 67 2.81 1.14 -9.54
N PRO A 68 2.74 0.49 -10.72
CA PRO A 68 1.84 0.92 -11.78
C PRO A 68 0.38 0.96 -11.32
N THR A 69 -0.39 1.94 -11.79
CA THR A 69 -1.83 2.06 -11.51
C THR A 69 -2.60 0.76 -11.78
N SER A 70 -2.23 -0.01 -12.82
CA SER A 70 -2.87 -1.30 -13.15
C SER A 70 -2.71 -2.35 -12.04
N HIS A 71 -1.59 -2.37 -11.33
CA HIS A 71 -1.37 -3.30 -10.20
C HIS A 71 -2.24 -2.90 -9.01
N ILE A 72 -2.32 -1.59 -8.73
CA ILE A 72 -3.11 -1.05 -7.63
C ILE A 72 -4.60 -1.29 -7.89
N THR A 73 -5.10 -0.97 -9.09
CA THR A 73 -6.50 -1.19 -9.45
C THR A 73 -6.88 -2.67 -9.34
N ALA A 74 -6.02 -3.58 -9.82
CA ALA A 74 -6.28 -5.02 -9.69
C ALA A 74 -6.32 -5.48 -8.22
N ALA A 75 -5.46 -4.95 -7.36
CA ALA A 75 -5.51 -5.23 -5.93
C ALA A 75 -6.82 -4.74 -5.31
N LEU A 76 -7.28 -3.52 -5.65
CA LEU A 76 -8.55 -2.98 -5.17
C LEU A 76 -9.75 -3.80 -5.63
N GLU A 77 -9.72 -4.34 -6.85
CA GLU A 77 -10.74 -5.23 -7.38
C GLU A 77 -10.86 -6.53 -6.57
N ASP A 78 -9.72 -7.16 -6.25
CA ASP A 78 -9.66 -8.39 -5.45
C ASP A 78 -10.01 -8.14 -3.96
N LEU A 79 -9.77 -6.93 -3.45
CA LEU A 79 -10.10 -6.51 -2.08
C LEU A 79 -11.54 -5.99 -1.93
N LYS A 80 -12.36 -6.02 -2.98
CA LYS A 80 -13.74 -5.50 -2.91
C LYS A 80 -14.49 -6.10 -1.72
N SER A 81 -14.90 -5.23 -0.79
CA SER A 81 -15.69 -5.57 0.39
C SER A 81 -16.95 -4.72 0.47
N LYS A 82 -18.01 -5.28 1.08
CA LYS A 82 -19.18 -4.49 1.49
C LYS A 82 -18.86 -3.47 2.59
N HIS A 83 -17.75 -3.66 3.30
CA HIS A 83 -17.30 -2.77 4.38
C HIS A 83 -16.33 -1.69 3.88
N GLY A 84 -15.98 -1.70 2.59
CA GLY A 84 -15.05 -0.74 1.99
C GLY A 84 -13.57 -1.14 2.08
N VAL A 85 -12.72 -0.30 1.49
CA VAL A 85 -11.27 -0.46 1.43
C VAL A 85 -10.60 0.84 1.86
N VAL A 86 -9.62 0.74 2.76
CA VAL A 86 -8.74 1.86 3.15
C VAL A 86 -7.37 1.64 2.54
N VAL A 87 -6.89 2.66 1.84
CA VAL A 87 -5.62 2.65 1.14
C VAL A 87 -4.63 3.54 1.89
N PHE A 88 -3.59 2.95 2.44
CA PHE A 88 -2.47 3.66 3.07
C PHE A 88 -1.41 3.96 2.01
N VAL A 89 -1.19 5.26 1.76
CA VAL A 89 -0.25 5.75 0.74
C VAL A 89 0.90 6.48 1.41
N ILE A 90 2.13 6.07 1.09
CA ILE A 90 3.33 6.82 1.51
C ILE A 90 3.27 8.20 0.85
N ASN A 91 3.62 9.26 1.59
CA ASN A 91 3.64 10.61 1.05
C ASN A 91 4.85 10.87 0.14
N TYR A 92 4.85 10.22 -1.01
CA TYR A 92 5.80 10.41 -2.11
C TYR A 92 5.02 10.66 -3.41
N THR A 93 5.55 11.52 -4.27
CA THR A 93 4.82 12.04 -5.44
C THR A 93 4.31 10.91 -6.34
N GLY A 94 5.17 9.92 -6.66
CA GLY A 94 4.77 8.79 -7.51
C GLY A 94 3.70 7.91 -6.88
N ASP A 95 3.73 7.71 -5.56
CA ASP A 95 2.73 6.91 -4.85
C ASP A 95 1.38 7.64 -4.82
N ARG A 96 1.37 8.92 -4.46
CA ARG A 96 0.14 9.72 -4.44
C ARG A 96 -0.55 9.78 -5.80
N LEU A 97 0.20 9.98 -6.88
CA LEU A 97 -0.36 10.04 -8.23
C LEU A 97 -0.91 8.67 -8.68
N ASN A 98 -0.12 7.60 -8.55
CA ASN A 98 -0.52 6.28 -9.05
C ASN A 98 -1.68 5.68 -8.25
N PHE A 99 -1.64 5.79 -6.92
CA PHE A 99 -2.73 5.34 -6.06
C PHE A 99 -3.96 6.25 -6.18
N GLY A 100 -3.77 7.56 -6.36
CA GLY A 100 -4.87 8.51 -6.58
C GLY A 100 -5.67 8.14 -7.82
N LEU A 101 -4.97 7.97 -8.95
CA LEU A 101 -5.59 7.55 -10.21
C LEU A 101 -6.23 6.17 -10.12
N ALA A 102 -5.62 5.23 -9.40
CA ALA A 102 -6.19 3.90 -9.21
C ALA A 102 -7.50 3.93 -8.40
N ILE A 103 -7.54 4.75 -7.35
CA ILE A 103 -8.72 4.93 -6.49
C ILE A 103 -9.82 5.66 -7.26
N GLU A 104 -9.50 6.70 -8.03
CA GLU A 104 -10.47 7.40 -8.86
C GLU A 104 -11.16 6.43 -9.83
N ARG A 105 -10.37 5.63 -10.55
CA ARG A 105 -10.88 4.57 -11.45
C ARG A 105 -11.72 3.52 -10.74
N PHE A 106 -11.35 3.16 -9.51
CA PHE A 106 -12.11 2.21 -8.70
C PHE A 106 -13.42 2.83 -8.18
N ASN A 107 -13.40 4.10 -7.81
CA ASN A 107 -14.51 4.82 -7.20
C ASN A 107 -15.59 5.28 -8.19
N THR A 108 -15.31 5.27 -9.50
CA THR A 108 -16.35 5.46 -10.53
C THR A 108 -17.57 4.56 -10.31
N HIS A 109 -17.42 3.46 -9.54
CA HIS A 109 -18.52 2.57 -9.16
C HIS A 109 -18.53 2.12 -7.68
N ARG A 110 -17.66 2.63 -6.78
CA ARG A 110 -17.38 2.04 -5.43
C ARG A 110 -16.84 3.04 -4.39
N THR A 111 -16.70 2.61 -3.12
CA THR A 111 -16.15 3.42 -2.02
C THR A 111 -14.80 2.88 -1.53
N ALA A 112 -13.71 3.55 -1.88
CA ALA A 112 -12.39 3.43 -1.26
C ALA A 112 -11.96 4.78 -0.68
N MET A 113 -11.34 4.75 0.50
CA MET A 113 -10.81 5.93 1.19
C MET A 113 -9.28 5.91 1.18
N MET A 114 -8.66 7.00 0.73
CA MET A 114 -7.21 7.16 0.77
C MET A 114 -6.80 7.88 2.06
N LEU A 115 -5.83 7.31 2.78
CA LEU A 115 -5.12 7.98 3.86
C LEU A 115 -3.68 8.23 3.41
N HIS A 116 -3.23 9.48 3.54
CA HIS A 116 -1.83 9.82 3.38
C HIS A 116 -1.23 10.08 4.77
N TRP A 117 -0.08 9.47 5.06
CA TRP A 117 0.66 9.79 6.28
C TRP A 117 1.82 10.73 5.96
N LYS A 118 1.88 11.88 6.62
CA LYS A 118 3.00 12.80 6.52
C LYS A 118 3.93 12.52 7.71
N ALA A 119 5.12 12.01 7.45
CA ALA A 119 6.16 11.99 8.48
C ALA A 119 6.43 13.44 8.92
N VAL A 120 6.27 13.73 10.21
CA VAL A 120 6.72 14.99 10.80
C VAL A 120 8.24 14.99 10.66
N LYS A 121 8.79 15.92 9.88
CA LYS A 121 10.24 16.14 9.90
C LYS A 121 10.58 16.55 11.32
N LYS A 122 11.51 15.84 11.96
CA LYS A 122 12.20 16.39 13.12
C LYS A 122 12.97 17.60 12.59
N GLU A 123 12.42 18.80 12.76
CA GLU A 123 13.21 20.02 12.60
C GLU A 123 14.41 19.86 13.55
N ARG A 124 15.62 19.96 13.01
CA ARG A 124 16.79 20.11 13.88
C ARG A 124 16.57 21.44 14.57
N GLU A 125 16.29 21.44 15.87
CA GLU A 125 16.52 22.62 16.70
C GLU A 125 18.01 22.92 16.60
N LEU A 126 18.31 23.91 15.76
CA LEU A 126 19.60 24.56 15.72
C LEU A 126 19.50 25.72 16.71
N ASP A 127 20.54 25.94 17.50
CA ASP A 127 20.66 27.16 18.30
C ASP A 127 20.82 28.39 17.38
N ASP A 128 20.83 29.60 17.94
CA ASP A 128 21.01 30.86 17.21
C ASP A 128 22.35 30.92 16.42
N GLU A 129 23.26 29.97 16.67
CA GLU A 129 24.56 29.80 16.02
C GLU A 129 24.56 28.69 14.93
N GLY A 130 23.43 28.03 14.69
CA GLY A 130 23.31 27.01 13.64
C GLY A 130 23.93 25.65 13.99
N LEU A 131 24.23 25.38 15.25
CA LEU A 131 24.79 24.12 15.74
C LEU A 131 23.69 23.18 16.26
N PRO A 132 23.87 21.84 16.14
CA PRO A 132 22.93 20.90 16.72
C PRO A 132 22.90 21.06 18.24
N ALA A 133 21.71 21.34 18.81
CA ALA A 133 21.52 21.48 20.25
C ALA A 133 22.16 20.30 20.99
N ARG A 134 23.15 20.60 21.85
CA ARG A 134 23.89 19.59 22.62
C ARG A 134 22.94 18.85 23.54
N CYS A 135 22.93 17.54 23.44
CA CYS A 135 22.27 16.67 24.42
C CYS A 135 23.14 16.66 25.68
N SER A 136 22.74 17.42 26.70
CA SER A 136 23.30 17.30 28.05
C SER A 136 22.90 15.92 28.59
N LEU A 137 23.89 15.07 28.90
CA LEU A 137 23.69 13.82 29.63
C LEU A 137 23.24 14.09 31.06
#